data_AF-A0A9D1YYE1-F1
#
_entry.id   AF-A0A9D1YYE1-F1
#
_cell.length_a   1.000
_cell.length_b   1.000
_cell.length_c   1.000
_cell.angle_alpha   90.00
_cell.angle_beta   90.00
_cell.angle_gamma   90.00
#
_symmetry.space_group_name_H-M   'P 1'
#
loop_
_entity.id
_entity.type
_entity.pdbx_description
1 polymer ?
#
loop_
_entity_poly.entity_id
_entity_poly.type
_entity_poly.pdbx_seq_one_letter_code
_entity_poly.pdbx_strand_id
1 'polypeptide(L)'
;MKNRISILAVLLSVFVAGCTETTEVQPEAYVEPPYMDVSSEKLVFDADGGVASVVVATNLEAWEYACEGDWYTVTRQDDCTLVVSTQINGGPSTLTGTLTVSGCAGDQKLSAEISLAQRAERSIDLSAEGTANCYIAHTNQSYKFNATVKGNGKGDGRSEYIANYGVNISNIATVELLWESRNDGDKSMSREIIDGAPTYSGGYIAFSTGRSQGNAVIAAKDQAGVILWSWHIWVCDDEITSHDHSNGKEVVAQVMDRNLGALNNTPMDINNRGMFYQWGRKDPFMPSLSPYVELTIDDALNAPENNVTNYEVGNGTGEWVFDAKALPIDVVPGNIPHSIQNPMTYLQPCYSSYYTWYCMSDDPAACDSGLWDVDQKTIFDPCPVGYKVPGTDMWGIPSGNKSVKTGGAVEEYAEDGTAEQWSWNVLKQAGRVWKYTGDYYPMVGNVYYSSLNNTVHNYTSGEAFYWTAQHSTNSGDEENYRFTFNPNWGYYELGAPNFSAQIRCVKE
;
A
#
# COMPACT_ATOMS: atom_id res chain seq x y z
N MET A 1 -33.27 16.52 76.91
CA MET A 1 -32.74 17.85 77.27
C MET A 1 -33.36 18.89 76.35
N LYS A 2 -33.92 19.94 76.95
CA LYS A 2 -34.40 21.15 76.28
C LYS A 2 -33.20 21.96 75.75
N ASN A 3 -33.27 22.46 74.52
CA ASN A 3 -33.12 23.89 74.15
C ASN A 3 -32.90 24.04 72.63
N ARG A 4 -33.88 24.65 71.93
CA ARG A 4 -33.87 26.01 71.34
C ARG A 4 -33.20 26.05 69.97
N ILE A 5 -33.96 26.03 68.88
CA ILE A 5 -34.64 27.18 68.22
C ILE A 5 -33.63 28.21 67.71
N SER A 6 -33.47 28.26 66.39
CA SER A 6 -33.37 29.49 65.61
C SER A 6 -34.24 29.34 64.37
N ILE A 7 -35.29 30.14 64.33
CA ILE A 7 -36.25 30.28 63.22
C ILE A 7 -35.68 31.32 62.26
N LEU A 8 -35.72 31.03 60.96
CA LEU A 8 -36.00 32.08 59.97
C LEU A 8 -37.01 31.53 58.96
N ALA A 9 -38.23 32.01 59.09
CA ALA A 9 -39.32 31.77 58.16
C ALA A 9 -39.34 32.92 57.14
N VAL A 10 -39.41 32.61 55.85
CA VAL A 10 -39.95 33.53 54.84
C VAL A 10 -40.77 32.72 53.82
N LEU A 11 -42.09 32.92 53.96
CA LEU A 11 -43.18 32.87 52.99
C LEU A 11 -43.39 31.65 52.09
N LEU A 12 -44.44 30.90 52.47
CA LEU A 12 -45.28 30.09 51.61
C LEU A 12 -46.30 30.99 50.89
N SER A 13 -46.41 30.89 49.56
CA SER A 13 -47.65 31.21 48.85
C SER A 13 -48.09 29.99 48.04
N VAL A 14 -49.31 29.56 48.35
CA VAL A 14 -50.06 28.42 47.84
C VAL A 14 -50.52 28.69 46.39
N PHE A 15 -50.60 27.67 45.53
CA PHE A 15 -51.86 27.23 44.90
C PHE A 15 -51.65 26.06 43.90
N VAL A 16 -52.27 24.93 44.29
CA VAL A 16 -53.03 23.94 43.50
C VAL A 16 -52.28 23.05 42.49
N ALA A 17 -52.32 21.75 42.83
CA ALA A 17 -52.01 20.63 41.97
C ALA A 17 -52.91 20.62 40.72
N GLY A 18 -52.29 20.75 39.56
CA GLY A 18 -52.79 20.23 38.29
C GLY A 18 -51.84 19.14 37.83
N CYS A 19 -52.32 17.90 37.76
CA CYS A 19 -51.60 16.83 37.06
C CYS A 19 -51.49 17.23 35.59
N THR A 20 -50.27 17.42 35.09
CA THR A 20 -49.97 17.34 33.66
C THR A 20 -48.74 16.45 33.51
N GLU A 21 -48.87 15.50 32.59
CA GLU A 21 -47.90 14.46 32.28
C GLU A 21 -46.52 15.07 32.06
N THR A 22 -45.49 14.44 32.64
CA THR A 22 -44.11 14.63 32.22
C THR A 22 -44.00 14.20 30.77
N THR A 23 -44.00 15.15 29.84
CA THR A 23 -43.61 14.92 28.46
C THR A 23 -42.16 14.45 28.47
N GLU A 24 -41.94 13.18 28.13
CA GLU A 24 -40.61 12.70 27.76
C GLU A 24 -40.15 13.52 26.56
N VAL A 25 -39.18 14.42 26.77
CA VAL A 25 -38.40 14.98 25.68
C VAL A 25 -37.41 13.89 25.28
N GLN A 26 -37.83 13.03 24.36
CA GLN A 26 -36.94 12.11 23.64
C GLN A 26 -35.82 12.96 23.00
N PRO A 27 -34.55 12.50 22.96
CA PRO A 27 -33.54 13.20 22.19
C PRO A 27 -34.03 13.29 20.74
N GLU A 28 -34.03 14.49 20.16
CA GLU A 28 -34.34 14.66 18.74
C GLU A 28 -33.51 13.66 17.95
N ALA A 29 -34.18 12.74 17.25
CA ALA A 29 -33.51 11.74 16.44
C ALA A 29 -32.67 12.49 15.40
N TYR A 30 -31.35 12.32 15.45
CA TYR A 30 -30.47 12.87 14.42
C TYR A 30 -30.88 12.27 13.07
N VAL A 31 -31.40 13.12 12.18
CA VAL A 31 -31.70 12.76 10.80
C VAL A 31 -30.48 13.14 9.98
N GLU A 32 -29.81 12.14 9.41
CA GLU A 32 -28.68 12.35 8.52
C GLU A 32 -29.13 13.15 7.28
N PRO A 33 -28.40 14.19 6.85
CA PRO A 33 -28.78 14.98 5.69
C PRO A 33 -28.81 14.12 4.42
N PRO A 34 -29.68 14.43 3.44
CA PRO A 34 -29.75 13.68 2.19
C PRO A 34 -28.45 13.84 1.39
N TYR A 35 -27.89 12.73 0.91
CA TYR A 35 -26.67 12.73 0.11
C TYR A 35 -26.77 11.76 -1.07
N MET A 36 -25.95 12.01 -2.09
CA MET A 36 -25.73 11.13 -3.23
C MET A 36 -24.27 11.28 -3.66
N ASP A 37 -23.58 10.15 -3.75
CA ASP A 37 -22.17 10.10 -4.14
C ASP A 37 -21.91 8.87 -5.04
N VAL A 38 -20.82 8.93 -5.81
CA VAL A 38 -20.39 7.89 -6.74
C VAL A 38 -18.95 7.49 -6.46
N SER A 39 -18.66 6.19 -6.57
CA SER A 39 -17.30 5.69 -6.33
C SER A 39 -16.27 6.16 -7.36
N SER A 40 -16.70 6.76 -8.47
CA SER A 40 -15.83 7.39 -9.45
C SER A 40 -16.59 8.42 -10.27
N GLU A 41 -16.03 9.63 -10.39
CA GLU A 41 -16.56 10.73 -11.21
C GLU A 41 -16.11 10.62 -12.68
N LYS A 42 -15.21 9.68 -13.01
CA LYS A 42 -14.63 9.55 -14.35
C LYS A 42 -14.29 8.11 -14.70
N LEU A 43 -14.78 7.66 -15.86
CA LEU A 43 -14.45 6.35 -16.44
C LEU A 43 -13.65 6.56 -17.73
N VAL A 44 -12.45 5.96 -17.80
CA VAL A 44 -11.59 6.02 -18.99
C VAL A 44 -11.36 4.61 -19.51
N PHE A 45 -11.88 4.35 -20.71
CA PHE A 45 -11.72 3.09 -21.40
C PHE A 45 -10.61 3.16 -22.45
N ASP A 46 -9.86 2.07 -22.58
CA ASP A 46 -8.96 1.87 -23.70
C ASP A 46 -9.73 1.71 -25.02
N ALA A 47 -9.03 1.84 -26.15
CA ALA A 47 -9.60 1.57 -27.47
C ALA A 47 -10.11 0.13 -27.62
N ASP A 48 -9.63 -0.82 -26.81
CA ASP A 48 -10.15 -2.19 -26.73
C ASP A 48 -11.57 -2.27 -26.16
N GLY A 49 -11.99 -1.25 -25.40
CA GLY A 49 -13.19 -1.27 -24.58
C GLY A 49 -13.02 -2.11 -23.31
N GLY A 50 -14.12 -2.33 -22.60
CA GLY A 50 -14.11 -3.10 -21.36
C GLY A 50 -15.28 -2.79 -20.46
N VAL A 51 -15.13 -3.23 -19.20
CA VAL A 51 -16.15 -3.08 -18.17
C VAL A 51 -15.57 -2.32 -16.98
N ALA A 52 -16.33 -1.37 -16.46
CA ALA A 52 -16.09 -0.71 -15.18
C ALA A 52 -17.38 -0.69 -14.35
N SER A 53 -17.22 -0.63 -13.03
CA SER A 53 -18.33 -0.53 -12.10
C SER A 53 -18.25 0.78 -11.33
N VAL A 54 -19.41 1.38 -11.08
CA VAL A 54 -19.57 2.55 -10.20
C VAL A 54 -20.60 2.22 -9.14
N VAL A 55 -20.21 2.37 -7.88
CA VAL A 55 -21.10 2.23 -6.73
C VAL A 55 -21.71 3.60 -6.44
N VAL A 56 -23.02 3.63 -6.25
CA VAL A 56 -23.82 4.79 -5.86
C VAL A 56 -24.13 4.68 -4.37
N ALA A 57 -23.59 5.60 -3.59
CA ALA A 57 -23.84 5.70 -2.16
C ALA A 57 -24.86 6.81 -1.89
N THR A 58 -25.99 6.48 -1.27
CA THR A 58 -27.06 7.45 -1.01
C THR A 58 -28.00 6.97 0.09
N ASN A 59 -28.60 7.91 0.82
CA ASN A 59 -29.69 7.67 1.77
C ASN A 59 -31.08 8.08 1.22
N LEU A 60 -31.19 8.29 -0.09
CA LEU A 60 -32.45 8.63 -0.75
C LEU A 60 -33.35 7.40 -0.94
N GLU A 61 -34.67 7.60 -0.84
CA GLU A 61 -35.66 6.53 -0.99
C GLU A 61 -35.63 5.88 -2.39
N ALA A 62 -35.30 6.68 -3.42
CA ALA A 62 -35.19 6.22 -4.79
C ALA A 62 -34.22 7.09 -5.59
N TRP A 63 -33.58 6.47 -6.58
CA TRP A 63 -32.71 7.15 -7.54
C TRP A 63 -32.78 6.47 -8.92
N GLU A 64 -32.48 7.24 -9.95
CA GLU A 64 -32.44 6.86 -11.36
C GLU A 64 -31.13 7.30 -12.01
N TYR A 65 -30.87 6.84 -13.24
CA TYR A 65 -29.73 7.28 -14.03
C TYR A 65 -30.14 7.63 -15.47
N ALA A 66 -29.41 8.57 -16.07
CA ALA A 66 -29.56 9.00 -17.46
C ALA A 66 -28.21 8.97 -18.16
N CYS A 67 -28.21 8.63 -19.46
CA CYS A 67 -26.99 8.50 -20.27
C CYS A 67 -27.04 9.48 -21.44
N GLU A 68 -25.94 10.19 -21.66
CA GLU A 68 -25.66 10.96 -22.86
C GLU A 68 -24.51 10.29 -23.64
N GLY A 69 -24.86 9.62 -24.73
CA GLY A 69 -23.95 8.84 -25.58
C GLY A 69 -24.55 7.49 -25.97
N ASP A 70 -24.17 6.98 -27.15
CA ASP A 70 -24.70 5.74 -27.76
C ASP A 70 -23.65 4.63 -27.93
N TRP A 71 -22.42 4.87 -27.49
CA TRP A 71 -21.28 3.97 -27.65
C TRP A 71 -21.00 3.07 -26.44
N TYR A 72 -21.76 3.23 -25.34
CA TYR A 72 -21.66 2.44 -24.11
C TYR A 72 -23.03 1.96 -23.65
N THR A 73 -23.03 0.91 -22.81
CA THR A 73 -24.24 0.40 -22.16
C THR A 73 -24.07 0.49 -20.65
N VAL A 74 -25.13 0.89 -19.95
CA VAL A 74 -25.18 0.92 -18.48
C VAL A 74 -26.23 -0.09 -18.01
N THR A 75 -25.84 -0.98 -17.11
CA THR A 75 -26.75 -1.95 -16.48
C THR A 75 -26.69 -1.79 -14.97
N ARG A 76 -27.86 -1.75 -14.32
CA ARG A 76 -27.95 -1.80 -12.86
C ARG A 76 -27.88 -3.26 -12.43
N GLN A 77 -26.82 -3.65 -11.72
CA GLN A 77 -26.59 -5.03 -11.30
C GLN A 77 -27.31 -5.33 -9.98
N ASP A 78 -27.24 -4.38 -9.04
CA ASP A 78 -27.88 -4.43 -7.71
C ASP A 78 -28.42 -3.04 -7.35
N ASP A 79 -28.95 -2.85 -6.13
CA ASP A 79 -29.57 -1.60 -5.70
C ASP A 79 -28.63 -0.39 -5.66
N CYS A 80 -27.31 -0.59 -5.66
CA CYS A 80 -26.31 0.47 -5.58
C CYS A 80 -25.23 0.43 -6.69
N THR A 81 -25.20 -0.57 -7.58
CA THR A 81 -24.07 -0.72 -8.53
C THR A 81 -24.52 -0.55 -9.98
N LEU A 82 -23.87 0.37 -10.68
CA LEU A 82 -23.95 0.55 -12.12
C LEU A 82 -22.73 -0.09 -12.80
N VAL A 83 -22.98 -0.94 -13.79
CA VAL A 83 -21.95 -1.57 -14.62
C VAL A 83 -21.98 -0.91 -16.00
N VAL A 84 -20.87 -0.31 -16.38
CA VAL A 84 -20.67 0.35 -17.67
C VAL A 84 -19.83 -0.55 -18.56
N SER A 85 -20.36 -0.92 -19.72
CA SER A 85 -19.66 -1.75 -20.70
C SER A 85 -19.50 -1.02 -22.03
N THR A 86 -18.32 -1.15 -22.62
CA THR A 86 -17.94 -0.56 -23.90
C THR A 86 -17.42 -1.63 -24.85
N GLN A 87 -17.65 -1.41 -26.14
CA GLN A 87 -17.07 -2.22 -27.21
C GLN A 87 -15.81 -1.56 -27.75
N ILE A 88 -15.12 -2.23 -28.67
CA ILE A 88 -13.92 -1.70 -29.33
C ILE A 88 -14.20 -0.35 -30.01
N ASN A 89 -13.37 0.66 -29.73
CA ASN A 89 -13.34 1.89 -30.53
C ASN A 89 -12.44 1.66 -31.74
N GLY A 90 -13.07 1.43 -32.90
CA GLY A 90 -12.37 1.31 -34.19
C GLY A 90 -12.16 2.65 -34.90
N GLY A 91 -12.65 3.76 -34.33
CA GLY A 91 -12.58 5.09 -34.90
C GLY A 91 -11.26 5.81 -34.57
N PRO A 92 -10.90 6.86 -35.32
CA PRO A 92 -9.67 7.62 -35.12
C PRO A 92 -9.77 8.68 -34.02
N SER A 93 -10.88 8.75 -33.28
CA SER A 93 -11.14 9.82 -32.31
C SER A 93 -11.66 9.26 -31.00
N THR A 94 -11.27 9.91 -29.90
CA THR A 94 -11.78 9.62 -28.56
C THR A 94 -13.28 9.86 -28.53
N LEU A 95 -14.02 8.91 -28.00
CA LEU A 95 -15.45 9.03 -27.74
C LEU A 95 -15.66 9.62 -26.34
N THR A 96 -16.65 10.49 -26.19
CA THR A 96 -17.01 11.09 -24.89
C THR A 96 -18.49 10.89 -24.62
N GLY A 97 -18.86 10.81 -23.34
CA GLY A 97 -20.25 10.70 -22.91
C GLY A 97 -20.39 11.03 -21.42
N THR A 98 -21.63 11.08 -20.95
CA THR A 98 -21.95 11.44 -19.56
C THR A 98 -23.00 10.50 -19.00
N LEU A 99 -22.78 10.01 -17.79
CA LEU A 99 -23.75 9.26 -17.00
C LEU A 99 -24.12 10.09 -15.77
N THR A 100 -25.40 10.40 -15.61
CA THR A 100 -25.90 11.18 -14.46
C THR A 100 -26.74 10.27 -13.58
N VAL A 101 -26.42 10.17 -12.29
CA VAL A 101 -27.30 9.59 -11.27
C VAL A 101 -28.06 10.71 -10.57
N SER A 102 -29.36 10.51 -10.29
CA SER A 102 -30.16 11.54 -9.62
C SER A 102 -31.30 10.96 -8.78
N GLY A 103 -31.70 11.70 -7.74
CA GLY A 103 -32.79 11.33 -6.84
C GLY A 103 -33.32 12.53 -6.07
N CYS A 104 -34.37 12.32 -5.26
CA CYS A 104 -35.03 13.38 -4.50
C CYS A 104 -35.18 13.02 -3.03
N ALA A 105 -34.96 13.99 -2.13
CA ALA A 105 -35.38 13.96 -0.73
C ALA A 105 -36.44 15.05 -0.51
N GLY A 106 -37.72 14.67 -0.56
CA GLY A 106 -38.81 15.65 -0.64
C GLY A 106 -38.66 16.51 -1.90
N ASP A 107 -38.53 17.82 -1.72
CA ASP A 107 -38.35 18.78 -2.82
C ASP A 107 -36.88 18.98 -3.24
N GLN A 108 -35.92 18.45 -2.47
CA GLN A 108 -34.50 18.59 -2.77
C GLN A 108 -34.06 17.56 -3.81
N LYS A 109 -33.66 18.02 -4.99
CA LYS A 109 -33.02 17.18 -6.01
C LYS A 109 -31.52 17.10 -5.80
N LEU A 110 -30.97 15.89 -5.83
CA LEU A 110 -29.54 15.60 -5.79
C LEU A 110 -29.13 14.85 -7.05
N SER A 111 -27.90 15.08 -7.50
CA SER A 111 -27.33 14.37 -8.65
C SER A 111 -25.81 14.30 -8.57
N ALA A 112 -25.23 13.23 -9.10
CA ALA A 112 -23.81 13.11 -9.37
C ALA A 112 -23.59 12.78 -10.85
N GLU A 113 -22.53 13.35 -11.43
CA GLU A 113 -22.17 13.19 -12.84
C GLU A 113 -20.89 12.37 -12.97
N ILE A 114 -20.89 11.46 -13.93
CA ILE A 114 -19.76 10.60 -14.26
C ILE A 114 -19.38 10.87 -15.71
N SER A 115 -18.18 11.38 -15.93
CA SER A 115 -17.63 11.61 -17.27
C SER A 115 -17.09 10.31 -17.86
N LEU A 116 -17.47 9.97 -19.09
CA LEU A 116 -16.97 8.81 -19.80
C LEU A 116 -16.09 9.23 -20.98
N ALA A 117 -14.93 8.59 -21.12
CA ALA A 117 -14.08 8.72 -22.30
C ALA A 117 -13.62 7.33 -22.75
N GLN A 118 -13.60 7.09 -24.07
CA GLN A 118 -12.96 5.93 -24.66
C GLN A 118 -11.94 6.37 -25.70
N ARG A 119 -10.67 6.02 -25.49
CA ARG A 119 -9.57 6.45 -26.36
C ARG A 119 -9.66 5.79 -27.74
N ALA A 120 -9.03 6.42 -28.73
CA ALA A 120 -8.85 5.84 -30.07
C ALA A 120 -7.53 5.06 -30.19
N GLU A 121 -6.51 5.51 -29.47
CA GLU A 121 -5.20 4.85 -29.42
C GLU A 121 -5.23 3.69 -28.42
N ARG A 122 -4.51 2.62 -28.77
CA ARG A 122 -4.39 1.41 -27.95
C ARG A 122 -3.42 1.65 -26.80
N SER A 123 -3.76 1.09 -25.65
CA SER A 123 -2.92 1.03 -24.46
C SER A 123 -1.62 0.24 -24.67
N ILE A 124 -0.58 0.64 -23.93
CA ILE A 124 0.71 -0.06 -23.85
C ILE A 124 0.56 -1.27 -22.92
N ASP A 125 0.95 -2.45 -23.39
CA ASP A 125 0.92 -3.67 -22.57
C ASP A 125 2.18 -3.75 -21.68
N LEU A 126 2.01 -3.43 -20.39
CA LEU A 126 3.06 -3.50 -19.38
C LEU A 126 3.50 -4.93 -19.07
N SER A 127 2.69 -5.92 -19.46
CA SER A 127 2.99 -7.34 -19.25
C SER A 127 3.61 -8.04 -20.47
N ALA A 128 3.91 -7.29 -21.54
CA ALA A 128 4.44 -7.86 -22.79
C ALA A 128 5.77 -8.59 -22.60
N GLU A 129 6.65 -8.08 -21.72
CA GLU A 129 7.96 -8.67 -21.41
C GLU A 129 7.92 -9.63 -20.21
N GLY A 130 6.74 -9.83 -19.62
CA GLY A 130 6.52 -10.66 -18.45
C GLY A 130 5.52 -10.05 -17.47
N THR A 131 4.92 -10.86 -16.62
CA THR A 131 4.04 -10.38 -15.56
C THR A 131 4.84 -10.08 -14.29
N ALA A 132 4.34 -9.19 -13.44
CA ALA A 132 4.93 -8.87 -12.13
C ALA A 132 3.84 -8.37 -11.16
N ASN A 133 4.22 -8.12 -9.89
CA ASN A 133 3.35 -7.46 -8.92
C ASN A 133 3.46 -5.93 -8.95
N CYS A 134 4.53 -5.39 -9.55
CA CYS A 134 4.70 -3.96 -9.79
C CYS A 134 4.87 -3.71 -11.29
N TYR A 135 4.23 -2.68 -11.81
CA TYR A 135 4.52 -2.17 -13.16
C TYR A 135 4.92 -0.71 -13.09
N ILE A 136 5.96 -0.36 -13.88
CA ILE A 136 6.41 1.01 -14.06
C ILE A 136 5.59 1.64 -15.17
N ALA A 137 5.04 2.82 -14.90
CA ALA A 137 4.26 3.60 -15.85
C ALA A 137 4.77 5.05 -15.87
N HIS A 138 4.38 5.79 -16.90
CA HIS A 138 4.65 7.22 -17.07
C HIS A 138 3.35 8.02 -17.07
N THR A 139 3.43 9.30 -16.73
CA THR A 139 2.28 10.20 -16.71
C THR A 139 1.65 10.36 -18.09
N ASN A 140 0.35 10.70 -18.12
CA ASN A 140 -0.42 11.03 -19.31
C ASN A 140 -0.47 9.94 -20.39
N GLN A 141 -0.41 8.67 -20.00
CA GLN A 141 -0.43 7.52 -20.92
C GLN A 141 -1.52 6.52 -20.55
N SER A 142 -1.78 5.56 -21.45
CA SER A 142 -2.70 4.46 -21.20
C SER A 142 -1.96 3.14 -21.24
N TYR A 143 -2.28 2.31 -20.27
CA TYR A 143 -1.62 1.04 -20.06
C TYR A 143 -2.65 -0.06 -19.89
N LYS A 144 -2.20 -1.28 -20.14
CA LYS A 144 -2.86 -2.50 -19.72
C LYS A 144 -1.84 -3.52 -19.24
N PHE A 145 -2.30 -4.49 -18.48
CA PHE A 145 -1.52 -5.67 -18.12
C PHE A 145 -2.42 -6.89 -17.97
N ASN A 146 -1.84 -8.07 -18.22
CA ASN A 146 -2.53 -9.34 -18.05
C ASN A 146 -2.86 -9.56 -16.57
N ALA A 147 -4.15 -9.54 -16.24
CA ALA A 147 -4.67 -9.69 -14.89
C ALA A 147 -5.05 -11.15 -14.57
N THR A 148 -4.86 -12.08 -15.51
CA THR A 148 -5.17 -13.51 -15.32
C THR A 148 -4.03 -14.31 -14.68
N VAL A 149 -2.93 -13.65 -14.32
CA VAL A 149 -1.71 -14.28 -13.81
C VAL A 149 -1.26 -13.58 -12.53
N LYS A 150 -0.97 -14.37 -11.50
CA LYS A 150 -0.43 -13.91 -10.22
C LYS A 150 1.08 -13.62 -10.35
N GLY A 151 1.51 -12.44 -9.89
CA GLY A 151 2.92 -12.04 -9.86
C GLY A 151 3.63 -12.31 -11.19
N ASN A 152 4.75 -13.04 -11.15
CA ASN A 152 5.52 -13.37 -12.33
C ASN A 152 5.05 -14.62 -13.10
N GLY A 153 3.99 -15.29 -12.67
CA GLY A 153 3.41 -16.48 -13.32
C GLY A 153 4.28 -17.74 -13.30
N LYS A 154 5.52 -17.68 -12.78
CA LYS A 154 6.47 -18.81 -12.74
C LYS A 154 6.37 -19.62 -11.44
N GLY A 155 5.62 -19.12 -10.47
CA GLY A 155 5.48 -19.71 -9.15
C GLY A 155 6.65 -19.37 -8.21
N ASP A 156 6.77 -20.13 -7.13
CA ASP A 156 7.91 -20.08 -6.19
C ASP A 156 8.52 -21.48 -5.98
N GLY A 157 7.87 -22.53 -6.52
CA GLY A 157 8.28 -23.93 -6.41
C GLY A 157 8.23 -24.51 -4.99
N ARG A 158 7.73 -23.75 -4.00
CA ARG A 158 7.90 -24.07 -2.57
C ARG A 158 6.67 -23.81 -1.70
N SER A 159 5.82 -22.83 -2.02
CA SER A 159 4.67 -22.53 -1.17
C SER A 159 3.49 -23.46 -1.42
N GLU A 160 2.84 -23.91 -0.34
CA GLU A 160 1.57 -24.64 -0.43
C GLU A 160 0.44 -23.78 -1.01
N TYR A 161 0.60 -22.46 -0.99
CA TYR A 161 -0.36 -21.55 -1.62
C TYR A 161 -0.48 -21.87 -3.11
N ILE A 162 0.63 -22.04 -3.82
CA ILE A 162 0.58 -22.34 -5.26
C ILE A 162 0.04 -23.74 -5.52
N ALA A 163 0.37 -24.71 -4.68
CA ALA A 163 -0.18 -26.05 -4.79
C ALA A 163 -1.71 -26.05 -4.70
N ASN A 164 -2.29 -25.19 -3.85
CA ASN A 164 -3.73 -25.11 -3.61
C ASN A 164 -4.47 -24.16 -4.57
N TYR A 165 -3.84 -23.04 -4.95
CA TYR A 165 -4.50 -21.93 -5.65
C TYR A 165 -3.95 -21.66 -7.06
N GLY A 166 -2.84 -22.29 -7.44
CA GLY A 166 -2.17 -22.11 -8.72
C GLY A 166 -1.71 -20.68 -8.98
N VAL A 167 -1.20 -20.44 -10.19
CA VAL A 167 -0.71 -19.11 -10.64
C VAL A 167 -1.75 -18.32 -11.42
N ASN A 168 -2.86 -18.95 -11.85
CA ASN A 168 -3.89 -18.29 -12.64
C ASN A 168 -4.90 -17.58 -11.73
N ILE A 169 -5.48 -16.51 -12.26
CA ILE A 169 -6.60 -15.77 -11.68
C ILE A 169 -7.80 -15.94 -12.62
N SER A 170 -8.92 -16.38 -12.07
CA SER A 170 -10.18 -16.60 -12.79
C SER A 170 -11.33 -15.92 -12.07
N ASN A 171 -12.48 -15.77 -12.73
CA ASN A 171 -13.70 -15.18 -12.16
C ASN A 171 -13.55 -13.71 -11.73
N ILE A 172 -12.65 -12.96 -12.39
CA ILE A 172 -12.59 -11.51 -12.24
C ILE A 172 -13.91 -10.93 -12.77
N ALA A 173 -14.66 -10.29 -11.89
CA ALA A 173 -15.93 -9.63 -12.19
C ALA A 173 -15.74 -8.13 -12.34
N THR A 174 -14.97 -7.53 -11.41
CA THR A 174 -14.71 -6.08 -11.37
C THR A 174 -13.27 -5.80 -11.01
N VAL A 175 -12.83 -4.58 -11.27
CA VAL A 175 -11.49 -4.10 -10.93
C VAL A 175 -11.62 -2.70 -10.34
N GLU A 176 -10.76 -2.34 -9.40
CA GLU A 176 -10.85 -1.08 -8.69
C GLU A 176 -9.49 -0.51 -8.32
N LEU A 177 -9.44 0.82 -8.19
CA LEU A 177 -8.34 1.52 -7.57
C LEU A 177 -8.54 1.44 -6.04
N LEU A 178 -7.60 0.82 -5.33
CA LEU A 178 -7.63 0.74 -3.87
C LEU A 178 -7.13 2.02 -3.22
N TRP A 179 -5.99 2.51 -3.69
CA TRP A 179 -5.42 3.76 -3.26
C TRP A 179 -4.47 4.31 -4.32
N GLU A 180 -4.28 5.62 -4.31
CA GLU A 180 -3.21 6.32 -5.00
C GLU A 180 -2.69 7.44 -4.09
N SER A 181 -1.38 7.70 -4.13
CA SER A 181 -0.78 8.77 -3.31
C SER A 181 0.58 9.20 -3.88
N ARG A 182 0.84 10.51 -3.74
CA ARG A 182 2.19 11.06 -3.91
C ARG A 182 2.98 10.89 -2.62
N ASN A 183 4.30 10.79 -2.73
CA ASN A 183 5.16 10.66 -1.55
C ASN A 183 5.24 11.94 -0.71
N ASP A 184 4.82 13.10 -1.26
CA ASP A 184 4.92 14.40 -0.62
C ASP A 184 3.79 14.72 0.38
N GLY A 185 2.79 13.84 0.49
CA GLY A 185 1.70 13.97 1.44
C GLY A 185 0.70 15.10 1.13
N ASP A 186 0.78 15.66 -0.07
CA ASP A 186 -0.20 16.62 -0.55
C ASP A 186 -1.44 15.90 -1.10
N LYS A 187 -2.39 15.71 -0.20
CA LYS A 187 -3.71 15.13 -0.44
C LYS A 187 -4.49 15.78 -1.58
N SER A 188 -4.20 17.05 -1.93
CA SER A 188 -4.94 17.76 -2.98
C SER A 188 -4.65 17.22 -4.37
N MET A 189 -3.48 16.58 -4.54
CA MET A 189 -3.00 16.09 -5.83
C MET A 189 -2.80 14.57 -5.87
N SER A 190 -2.99 13.87 -4.75
CA SER A 190 -3.11 12.40 -4.67
C SER A 190 -4.36 11.87 -5.38
N ARG A 191 -4.92 12.58 -6.37
CA ARG A 191 -6.09 12.22 -7.17
C ARG A 191 -5.82 12.28 -8.67
N GLU A 192 -4.55 12.48 -9.04
CA GLU A 192 -4.10 12.69 -10.43
C GLU A 192 -3.02 11.68 -10.87
N ILE A 193 -2.85 10.55 -10.16
CA ILE A 193 -1.90 9.51 -10.57
C ILE A 193 -2.60 8.56 -11.54
N ILE A 194 -3.78 8.08 -11.17
CA ILE A 194 -4.66 7.30 -12.04
C ILE A 194 -5.81 8.20 -12.51
N ASP A 195 -5.97 8.31 -13.83
CA ASP A 195 -6.98 9.14 -14.45
C ASP A 195 -8.27 8.33 -14.72
N GLY A 196 -9.18 8.36 -13.76
CA GLY A 196 -10.45 7.63 -13.79
C GLY A 196 -10.36 6.19 -13.29
N ALA A 197 -11.48 5.46 -13.34
CA ALA A 197 -11.52 4.08 -12.86
C ALA A 197 -10.80 3.11 -13.82
N PRO A 198 -10.10 2.08 -13.29
CA PRO A 198 -9.57 0.99 -14.10
C PRO A 198 -10.72 0.17 -14.71
N THR A 199 -10.43 -0.47 -15.84
CA THR A 199 -11.40 -1.27 -16.61
C THR A 199 -10.86 -2.68 -16.83
N TYR A 200 -11.77 -3.66 -16.98
CA TYR A 200 -11.41 -5.05 -17.25
C TYR A 200 -12.02 -5.54 -18.57
N SER A 201 -11.20 -6.15 -19.43
CA SER A 201 -11.63 -6.75 -20.68
C SER A 201 -10.65 -7.81 -21.18
N GLY A 202 -11.16 -8.95 -21.66
CA GLY A 202 -10.33 -9.95 -22.33
C GLY A 202 -9.15 -10.49 -21.50
N GLY A 203 -9.25 -10.48 -20.17
CA GLY A 203 -8.16 -10.89 -19.28
C GLY A 203 -7.18 -9.79 -18.89
N TYR A 204 -7.37 -8.56 -19.39
CA TYR A 204 -6.52 -7.42 -19.12
C TYR A 204 -7.22 -6.41 -18.21
N ILE A 205 -6.45 -5.85 -17.27
CA ILE A 205 -6.78 -4.59 -16.62
C ILE A 205 -6.19 -3.48 -17.48
N ALA A 206 -7.01 -2.49 -17.84
CA ALA A 206 -6.56 -1.27 -18.49
C ALA A 206 -6.81 -0.04 -17.60
N PHE A 207 -5.88 0.90 -17.60
CA PHE A 207 -5.95 2.13 -16.83
C PHE A 207 -5.24 3.27 -17.57
N SER A 208 -5.54 4.51 -17.17
CA SER A 208 -4.83 5.69 -17.65
C SER A 208 -4.12 6.37 -16.49
N THR A 209 -2.95 6.95 -16.75
CA THR A 209 -2.24 7.79 -15.78
C THR A 209 -2.59 9.26 -16.00
N GLY A 210 -2.68 10.01 -14.90
CA GLY A 210 -2.88 11.45 -14.91
C GLY A 210 -1.56 12.22 -15.05
N ARG A 211 -1.54 13.45 -14.51
CA ARG A 211 -0.39 14.37 -14.64
C ARG A 211 0.63 14.24 -13.53
N SER A 212 0.32 13.49 -12.47
CA SER A 212 1.18 13.35 -11.30
C SER A 212 1.90 12.00 -11.28
N GLN A 213 3.17 12.02 -10.91
CA GLN A 213 3.94 10.84 -10.53
C GLN A 213 3.55 10.38 -9.11
N GLY A 214 3.77 9.10 -8.80
CA GLY A 214 3.47 8.54 -7.49
C GLY A 214 3.21 7.05 -7.55
N ASN A 215 2.45 6.55 -6.58
CA ASN A 215 2.17 5.14 -6.42
C ASN A 215 0.66 4.91 -6.33
N ALA A 216 0.21 3.80 -6.89
CA ALA A 216 -1.18 3.36 -6.79
C ALA A 216 -1.27 1.83 -6.66
N VAL A 217 -2.39 1.34 -6.14
CA VAL A 217 -2.70 -0.10 -6.14
C VAL A 217 -4.04 -0.34 -6.79
N ILE A 218 -4.04 -1.21 -7.81
CA ILE A 218 -5.25 -1.67 -8.49
C ILE A 218 -5.51 -3.13 -8.11
N ALA A 219 -6.77 -3.47 -7.81
CA ALA A 219 -7.17 -4.82 -7.43
C ALA A 219 -8.19 -5.42 -8.40
N ALA A 220 -8.10 -6.73 -8.62
CA ALA A 220 -9.13 -7.52 -9.26
C ALA A 220 -10.02 -8.20 -8.22
N LYS A 221 -11.33 -8.17 -8.44
CA LYS A 221 -12.34 -8.71 -7.53
C LYS A 221 -13.24 -9.74 -8.20
N ASP A 222 -13.73 -10.68 -7.40
CA ASP A 222 -14.82 -11.56 -7.83
C ASP A 222 -16.20 -10.89 -7.72
N GLN A 223 -17.25 -11.63 -8.05
CA GLN A 223 -18.64 -11.13 -8.02
C GLN A 223 -19.13 -10.81 -6.60
N ALA A 224 -18.50 -11.37 -5.56
CA ALA A 224 -18.82 -11.07 -4.17
C ALA A 224 -18.04 -9.85 -3.65
N GLY A 225 -17.20 -9.22 -4.50
CA GLY A 225 -16.35 -8.10 -4.13
C GLY A 225 -15.07 -8.51 -3.39
N VAL A 226 -14.74 -9.80 -3.34
CA VAL A 226 -13.52 -10.31 -2.70
C VAL A 226 -12.33 -10.06 -3.61
N ILE A 227 -11.26 -9.47 -3.07
CA ILE A 227 -10.02 -9.24 -3.80
C ILE A 227 -9.33 -10.57 -4.11
N LEU A 228 -9.10 -10.81 -5.39
CA LEU A 228 -8.43 -12.00 -5.93
C LEU A 228 -6.92 -11.80 -6.02
N TRP A 229 -6.49 -10.59 -6.39
CA TRP A 229 -5.10 -10.14 -6.44
C TRP A 229 -5.06 -8.61 -6.60
N SER A 230 -3.90 -8.02 -6.33
CA SER A 230 -3.66 -6.59 -6.51
C SER A 230 -2.24 -6.34 -7.01
N TRP A 231 -2.07 -5.22 -7.72
CA TRP A 231 -0.83 -4.81 -8.37
C TRP A 231 -0.48 -3.39 -7.98
N HIS A 232 0.82 -3.17 -7.74
CA HIS A 232 1.41 -1.85 -7.53
C HIS A 232 1.70 -1.19 -8.88
N ILE A 233 1.20 0.02 -9.08
CA ILE A 233 1.52 0.86 -10.22
C ILE A 233 2.46 1.96 -9.74
N TRP A 234 3.68 1.95 -10.24
CA TRP A 234 4.71 2.94 -9.93
C TRP A 234 4.82 3.92 -11.11
N VAL A 235 4.20 5.10 -10.96
CA VAL A 235 4.20 6.12 -11.99
C VAL A 235 5.42 7.01 -11.82
N CYS A 236 6.43 6.82 -12.67
CA CYS A 236 7.68 7.55 -12.65
C CYS A 236 8.12 7.90 -14.08
N ASP A 237 8.31 9.18 -14.38
CA ASP A 237 8.72 9.65 -15.71
C ASP A 237 10.23 9.54 -15.94
N ASP A 238 11.00 9.53 -14.85
CA ASP A 238 12.43 9.27 -14.90
C ASP A 238 12.69 7.78 -15.18
N GLU A 239 13.70 7.52 -16.01
CA GLU A 239 14.15 6.15 -16.27
C GLU A 239 14.63 5.48 -14.97
N ILE A 240 14.21 4.24 -14.74
CA ILE A 240 14.69 3.41 -13.63
C ILE A 240 15.89 2.61 -14.12
N THR A 241 17.08 3.01 -13.66
CA THR A 241 18.35 2.41 -14.08
C THR A 241 18.89 1.43 -13.04
N SER A 242 19.86 0.62 -13.45
CA SER A 242 20.60 -0.27 -12.56
C SER A 242 22.09 -0.22 -12.83
N HIS A 243 22.90 -0.44 -11.80
CA HIS A 243 24.36 -0.50 -11.92
C HIS A 243 24.95 -1.59 -11.03
N ASP A 244 26.21 -1.96 -11.30
CA ASP A 244 26.90 -3.00 -10.55
C ASP A 244 27.07 -2.60 -9.07
N HIS A 245 26.55 -3.44 -8.19
CA HIS A 245 26.67 -3.30 -6.75
C HIS A 245 27.75 -4.25 -6.23
N SER A 246 28.73 -3.72 -5.50
CA SER A 246 29.84 -4.49 -4.95
C SER A 246 29.80 -4.56 -3.43
N ASN A 247 30.12 -5.72 -2.88
CA ASN A 247 30.32 -5.90 -1.44
C ASN A 247 31.75 -5.53 -0.96
N GLY A 248 32.58 -4.98 -1.85
CA GLY A 248 34.00 -4.68 -1.62
C GLY A 248 34.97 -5.80 -2.02
N LYS A 249 34.46 -6.97 -2.38
CA LYS A 249 35.25 -8.10 -2.91
C LYS A 249 34.91 -8.42 -4.35
N GLU A 250 33.64 -8.40 -4.67
CA GLU A 250 33.10 -8.72 -6.00
C GLU A 250 31.82 -7.92 -6.28
N VAL A 251 31.35 -7.97 -7.52
CA VAL A 251 30.00 -7.50 -7.88
C VAL A 251 29.01 -8.60 -7.47
N VAL A 252 28.06 -8.27 -6.60
CA VAL A 252 27.08 -9.21 -6.05
C VAL A 252 25.70 -9.09 -6.70
N ALA A 253 25.38 -7.94 -7.28
CA ALA A 253 24.11 -7.70 -7.95
C ALA A 253 24.19 -6.51 -8.91
N GLN A 254 23.19 -6.35 -9.79
CA GLN A 254 22.92 -5.07 -10.43
C GLN A 254 21.73 -4.43 -9.73
N VAL A 255 21.98 -3.35 -8.98
CA VAL A 255 21.00 -2.71 -8.09
C VAL A 255 20.29 -1.56 -8.79
N MET A 256 18.99 -1.37 -8.49
CA MET A 256 18.27 -0.16 -8.89
C MET A 256 18.90 1.11 -8.29
N ASP A 257 18.86 2.20 -9.03
CA ASP A 257 19.34 3.52 -8.58
C ASP A 257 18.54 4.13 -7.42
N ARG A 258 17.33 3.62 -7.14
CA ARG A 258 16.41 4.08 -6.10
C ARG A 258 15.60 2.95 -5.49
N ASN A 259 14.91 3.24 -4.39
CA ASN A 259 14.04 2.28 -3.72
C ASN A 259 12.75 2.06 -4.52
N LEU A 260 12.15 0.87 -4.39
CA LEU A 260 10.90 0.53 -5.07
C LEU A 260 9.78 1.50 -4.67
N GLY A 261 9.21 2.20 -5.66
CA GLY A 261 8.16 3.21 -5.46
C GLY A 261 8.67 4.63 -5.15
N ALA A 262 9.98 4.85 -5.09
CA ALA A 262 10.57 6.19 -4.97
C ALA A 262 10.56 6.90 -6.33
N LEU A 263 10.47 8.23 -6.39
CA LEU A 263 10.59 8.95 -7.66
C LEU A 263 12.03 9.34 -7.96
N ASN A 264 12.88 9.48 -6.95
CA ASN A 264 14.31 9.74 -7.10
C ASN A 264 15.12 9.09 -5.96
N ASN A 265 16.40 9.42 -5.83
CA ASN A 265 17.23 9.05 -4.68
C ASN A 265 17.99 10.26 -4.10
N THR A 266 17.41 11.45 -4.23
CA THR A 266 18.02 12.71 -3.75
C THR A 266 17.94 12.78 -2.23
N PRO A 267 19.07 12.95 -1.50
CA PRO A 267 19.03 13.05 -0.04
C PRO A 267 18.11 14.18 0.46
N MET A 268 17.39 13.94 1.57
CA MET A 268 16.37 14.84 2.15
C MET A 268 15.15 15.15 1.28
N ASP A 269 15.07 14.68 0.03
CA ASP A 269 13.86 14.79 -0.79
C ASP A 269 12.86 13.70 -0.37
N ILE A 270 11.62 14.08 -0.07
CA ILE A 270 10.56 13.14 0.30
C ILE A 270 10.25 12.14 -0.82
N ASN A 271 10.56 12.51 -2.06
CA ASN A 271 10.43 11.65 -3.23
C ASN A 271 11.45 10.51 -3.29
N ASN A 272 12.47 10.49 -2.43
CA ASN A 272 13.39 9.36 -2.31
C ASN A 272 12.82 8.18 -1.50
N ARG A 273 11.65 8.37 -0.88
CA ARG A 273 10.99 7.35 -0.07
C ARG A 273 10.39 6.28 -0.98
N GLY A 274 10.80 5.04 -0.77
CA GLY A 274 10.13 3.88 -1.34
C GLY A 274 8.89 3.50 -0.55
N MET A 275 8.18 2.50 -1.06
CA MET A 275 7.11 1.83 -0.33
C MET A 275 7.69 0.82 0.67
N PHE A 276 6.91 0.55 1.72
CA PHE A 276 7.19 -0.49 2.70
C PHE A 276 6.47 -1.78 2.37
N TYR A 277 7.11 -2.91 2.65
CA TYR A 277 6.51 -4.24 2.44
C TYR A 277 6.69 -5.06 3.71
N GLN A 278 5.65 -5.78 4.14
CA GLN A 278 5.85 -6.85 5.11
C GLN A 278 6.57 -8.00 4.40
N TRP A 279 7.51 -8.67 5.07
CA TRP A 279 8.30 -9.70 4.42
C TRP A 279 7.40 -10.78 3.81
N GLY A 280 7.66 -11.13 2.55
CA GLY A 280 6.90 -12.12 1.79
C GLY A 280 5.57 -11.63 1.21
N ARG A 281 5.19 -10.35 1.39
CA ARG A 281 3.99 -9.77 0.75
C ARG A 281 4.34 -8.92 -0.45
N LYS A 282 3.51 -9.02 -1.48
CA LYS A 282 3.58 -8.14 -2.66
C LYS A 282 3.00 -6.74 -2.44
N ASP A 283 2.22 -6.54 -1.37
CA ASP A 283 1.39 -5.35 -1.19
C ASP A 283 2.17 -4.20 -0.54
N PRO A 284 2.22 -3.01 -1.16
CA PRO A 284 2.91 -1.85 -0.61
C PRO A 284 2.13 -1.12 0.49
N PHE A 285 2.86 -0.62 1.49
CA PHE A 285 2.42 0.31 2.52
C PHE A 285 3.13 1.65 2.35
N MET A 286 2.41 2.74 2.55
CA MET A 286 2.94 4.08 2.33
C MET A 286 3.90 4.52 3.44
N PRO A 287 4.89 5.37 3.13
CA PRO A 287 5.75 5.97 4.13
C PRO A 287 5.05 7.08 4.94
N SER A 288 5.71 7.54 5.99
CA SER A 288 5.26 8.69 6.81
C SER A 288 5.04 9.94 5.96
N LEU A 289 4.09 10.78 6.33
CA LEU A 289 3.84 12.09 5.69
C LEU A 289 4.82 13.17 6.16
N SER A 290 5.53 12.94 7.27
CA SER A 290 6.36 13.98 7.87
C SER A 290 7.55 14.32 6.95
N PRO A 291 7.93 15.60 6.79
CA PRO A 291 9.17 15.97 6.13
C PRO A 291 10.40 15.27 6.73
N TYR A 292 11.50 15.24 5.98
CA TYR A 292 12.77 14.83 6.57
C TYR A 292 13.24 15.84 7.62
N VAL A 293 13.76 15.33 8.72
CA VAL A 293 14.42 16.11 9.75
C VAL A 293 15.85 15.62 9.88
N GLU A 294 16.81 16.54 9.93
CA GLU A 294 18.19 16.18 10.23
C GLU A 294 18.32 15.96 11.74
N LEU A 295 18.35 14.70 12.15
CA LEU A 295 18.46 14.32 13.55
C LEU A 295 19.93 14.34 13.98
N THR A 296 20.19 14.85 15.18
CA THR A 296 21.49 14.63 15.85
C THR A 296 21.55 13.22 16.41
N ILE A 297 22.74 12.75 16.81
CA ILE A 297 22.96 11.43 17.41
C ILE A 297 22.07 11.22 18.65
N ASP A 298 21.90 12.28 19.43
CA ASP A 298 21.09 12.28 20.66
C ASP A 298 19.58 12.35 20.35
N ASP A 299 19.21 12.86 19.17
CA ASP A 299 17.82 13.02 18.69
C ASP A 299 17.33 11.88 17.79
N ALA A 300 18.11 10.83 17.57
CA ALA A 300 17.76 9.62 16.80
C ALA A 300 16.61 8.79 17.42
N LEU A 301 15.83 9.42 18.29
CA LEU A 301 14.69 8.89 19.01
C LEU A 301 13.51 8.82 18.05
N ASN A 302 12.67 7.81 18.25
CA ASN A 302 11.41 7.59 17.56
C ASN A 302 10.39 8.72 17.90
N ALA A 303 10.71 9.96 17.55
CA ALA A 303 9.99 11.16 17.90
C ALA A 303 8.62 11.15 17.19
N PRO A 304 7.49 11.11 17.92
CA PRO A 304 6.17 10.96 17.32
C PRO A 304 5.84 12.02 16.26
N GLU A 305 6.33 13.25 16.41
CA GLU A 305 6.16 14.35 15.45
C GLU A 305 6.76 14.06 14.06
N ASN A 306 7.77 13.19 14.00
CA ASN A 306 8.40 12.78 12.74
C ASN A 306 7.68 11.59 12.10
N ASN A 307 6.71 10.99 12.81
CA ASN A 307 6.05 9.75 12.43
C ASN A 307 4.55 9.95 12.14
N VAL A 308 4.25 10.89 11.24
CA VAL A 308 2.88 11.19 10.85
C VAL A 308 2.34 10.06 9.98
N THR A 309 1.35 9.34 10.50
CA THR A 309 0.72 8.24 9.78
C THR A 309 0.10 8.70 8.47
N ASN A 310 0.37 7.95 7.40
CA ASN A 310 -0.22 8.18 6.09
C ASN A 310 -1.50 7.35 5.90
N TYR A 311 -2.64 8.04 5.78
CA TYR A 311 -3.97 7.47 5.52
C TYR A 311 -4.54 7.89 4.16
N GLU A 312 -3.69 8.33 3.23
CA GLU A 312 -4.14 8.73 1.91
C GLU A 312 -4.68 7.55 1.10
N VAL A 313 -5.79 7.78 0.41
CA VAL A 313 -6.38 6.82 -0.54
C VAL A 313 -6.63 7.45 -1.91
N GLY A 314 -6.48 8.76 -2.04
CA GLY A 314 -6.74 9.45 -3.31
C GLY A 314 -8.19 9.31 -3.75
N ASN A 315 -8.40 8.92 -5.02
CA ASN A 315 -9.71 8.49 -5.53
C ASN A 315 -9.96 6.97 -5.33
N GLY A 316 -9.10 6.29 -4.57
CA GLY A 316 -9.25 4.87 -4.28
C GLY A 316 -10.38 4.59 -3.30
N THR A 317 -10.89 3.36 -3.34
CA THR A 317 -12.03 2.90 -2.53
C THR A 317 -11.62 2.10 -1.29
N GLY A 318 -10.32 1.85 -1.11
CA GLY A 318 -9.81 1.01 -0.04
C GLY A 318 -9.72 1.72 1.31
N GLU A 319 -9.45 0.93 2.35
CA GLU A 319 -9.34 1.38 3.73
C GLU A 319 -8.06 0.84 4.37
N TRP A 320 -7.33 1.70 5.07
CA TRP A 320 -6.11 1.31 5.80
C TRP A 320 -6.44 0.73 7.17
N VAL A 321 -5.91 -0.46 7.45
CA VAL A 321 -6.03 -1.10 8.78
C VAL A 321 -4.63 -1.45 9.28
N PHE A 322 -4.14 -0.75 10.30
CA PHE A 322 -2.75 -0.91 10.77
C PHE A 322 -2.59 -1.76 12.04
N ASP A 323 -3.68 -2.01 12.76
CA ASP A 323 -3.72 -2.69 14.06
C ASP A 323 -4.35 -4.09 14.01
N ALA A 324 -4.56 -4.63 12.80
CA ALA A 324 -5.14 -5.95 12.61
C ALA A 324 -4.23 -7.08 13.12
N LYS A 325 -4.83 -8.08 13.74
CA LYS A 325 -4.17 -9.34 14.08
C LYS A 325 -4.33 -10.33 12.94
N ALA A 326 -3.25 -11.02 12.60
CA ALA A 326 -3.30 -12.20 11.75
C ALA A 326 -4.24 -13.25 12.36
N LEU A 327 -4.85 -14.05 11.50
CA LEU A 327 -5.71 -15.14 11.92
C LEU A 327 -4.87 -16.22 12.65
N PRO A 328 -5.42 -16.88 13.68
CA PRO A 328 -4.75 -17.94 14.44
C PRO A 328 -4.72 -19.25 13.64
N ILE A 329 -4.03 -19.26 12.50
CA ILE A 329 -3.92 -20.39 11.59
C ILE A 329 -2.49 -20.95 11.69
N ASP A 330 -2.38 -22.21 12.11
CA ASP A 330 -1.14 -22.96 12.33
C ASP A 330 -0.83 -23.96 11.20
N VAL A 331 -1.62 -23.94 10.13
CA VAL A 331 -1.44 -24.80 8.95
C VAL A 331 -1.22 -23.94 7.70
N VAL A 332 -0.20 -24.29 6.93
CA VAL A 332 0.09 -23.69 5.62
C VAL A 332 -1.10 -23.88 4.65
N PRO A 333 -1.42 -22.90 3.79
CA PRO A 333 -0.66 -21.68 3.47
C PRO A 333 -0.93 -20.49 4.42
N GLY A 334 -1.40 -20.74 5.65
CA GLY A 334 -1.50 -19.73 6.70
C GLY A 334 -2.36 -18.53 6.29
N ASN A 335 -1.83 -17.34 6.53
CA ASN A 335 -2.50 -16.07 6.27
C ASN A 335 -2.30 -15.53 4.84
N ILE A 336 -1.63 -16.25 3.91
CA ILE A 336 -1.47 -15.75 2.53
C ILE A 336 -2.81 -15.44 1.86
N PRO A 337 -3.84 -16.33 1.89
CA PRO A 337 -5.15 -15.99 1.32
C PRO A 337 -5.76 -14.75 1.96
N HIS A 338 -5.62 -14.61 3.29
CA HIS A 338 -6.13 -13.45 4.01
C HIS A 338 -5.39 -12.16 3.64
N SER A 339 -4.07 -12.19 3.50
CA SER A 339 -3.27 -11.02 3.10
C SER A 339 -3.58 -10.57 1.67
N ILE A 340 -3.81 -11.50 0.75
CA ILE A 340 -4.21 -11.20 -0.64
C ILE A 340 -5.57 -10.51 -0.69
N GLN A 341 -6.52 -10.99 0.11
CA GLN A 341 -7.85 -10.41 0.20
C GLN A 341 -7.85 -9.04 0.91
N ASN A 342 -6.79 -8.72 1.67
CA ASN A 342 -6.68 -7.53 2.50
C ASN A 342 -5.33 -6.81 2.27
N PRO A 343 -5.08 -6.28 1.06
CA PRO A 343 -3.79 -5.70 0.69
C PRO A 343 -3.44 -4.42 1.48
N MET A 344 -4.43 -3.70 2.01
CA MET A 344 -4.25 -2.48 2.83
C MET A 344 -4.27 -2.75 4.35
N THR A 345 -4.26 -4.01 4.75
CA THR A 345 -4.24 -4.42 6.15
C THR A 345 -2.84 -4.82 6.57
N TYR A 346 -2.24 -4.10 7.51
CA TYR A 346 -0.97 -4.48 8.14
C TYR A 346 -1.23 -5.58 9.16
N LEU A 347 -0.68 -6.77 8.92
CA LEU A 347 -0.95 -7.94 9.76
C LEU A 347 0.08 -8.04 10.89
N GLN A 348 -0.40 -7.93 12.12
CA GLN A 348 0.40 -8.20 13.31
C GLN A 348 0.33 -9.68 13.72
N PRO A 349 1.30 -10.19 14.49
CA PRO A 349 1.19 -11.52 15.07
C PRO A 349 -0.05 -11.63 15.96
N CYS A 350 -0.74 -12.78 15.85
CA CYS A 350 -1.94 -13.06 16.65
C CYS A 350 -1.59 -13.11 18.15
N TYR A 351 -0.47 -13.75 18.47
CA TYR A 351 0.05 -13.87 19.84
C TYR A 351 1.42 -13.19 19.95
N SER A 352 1.70 -12.58 21.10
CA SER A 352 2.96 -11.86 21.36
C SER A 352 4.20 -12.76 21.40
N SER A 353 4.01 -14.07 21.49
CA SER A 353 5.09 -15.08 21.43
C SER A 353 5.54 -15.40 20.00
N TYR A 354 4.78 -14.97 18.98
CA TYR A 354 5.12 -15.18 17.57
C TYR A 354 5.59 -13.86 16.95
N TYR A 355 6.56 -13.95 16.06
CA TYR A 355 7.08 -12.80 15.31
C TYR A 355 6.70 -12.86 13.82
N THR A 356 5.61 -13.53 13.47
CA THR A 356 5.17 -13.70 12.09
C THR A 356 3.69 -13.34 11.93
N TRP A 357 3.33 -12.82 10.75
CA TRP A 357 1.92 -12.71 10.32
C TRP A 357 1.47 -13.94 9.52
N TYR A 358 2.41 -14.74 9.02
CA TYR A 358 2.17 -15.77 8.02
C TYR A 358 1.48 -17.01 8.59
N CYS A 359 2.15 -17.76 9.46
CA CYS A 359 1.65 -19.02 10.00
C CYS A 359 1.94 -19.07 11.51
N MET A 360 0.93 -19.39 12.33
CA MET A 360 1.04 -19.46 13.79
C MET A 360 1.46 -20.87 14.23
N SER A 361 2.52 -21.40 13.63
CA SER A 361 3.04 -22.74 13.90
C SER A 361 4.42 -22.67 14.56
N ASP A 362 4.71 -23.62 15.43
CA ASP A 362 6.06 -23.80 15.99
C ASP A 362 6.94 -24.66 15.05
N ASP A 363 6.38 -25.19 13.95
CA ASP A 363 7.14 -25.86 12.91
C ASP A 363 7.85 -24.82 12.03
N PRO A 364 9.20 -24.78 12.05
CA PRO A 364 9.95 -23.86 11.22
C PRO A 364 9.61 -23.96 9.74
N ALA A 365 9.34 -25.18 9.22
CA ALA A 365 8.99 -25.38 7.81
C ALA A 365 7.62 -24.77 7.44
N ALA A 366 6.70 -24.67 8.39
CA ALA A 366 5.41 -24.03 8.19
C ALA A 366 5.49 -22.49 8.28
N CYS A 367 6.51 -21.96 8.95
CA CYS A 367 6.76 -20.53 9.10
C CYS A 367 7.72 -19.98 8.03
N ASP A 368 8.46 -20.86 7.37
CA ASP A 368 9.43 -20.58 6.32
C ASP A 368 8.91 -21.03 4.96
N SER A 369 8.23 -20.11 4.25
CA SER A 369 7.54 -20.42 3.01
C SER A 369 8.31 -20.09 1.73
N GLY A 370 9.53 -19.55 1.83
CA GLY A 370 10.29 -19.10 0.66
C GLY A 370 9.51 -18.09 -0.19
N LEU A 371 8.72 -17.21 0.44
CA LEU A 371 7.85 -16.24 -0.26
C LEU A 371 8.66 -15.28 -1.13
N TRP A 372 9.87 -14.92 -0.69
CA TRP A 372 10.87 -14.23 -1.51
C TRP A 372 12.15 -15.06 -1.51
N ASP A 373 12.64 -15.36 -2.71
CA ASP A 373 13.72 -16.31 -2.92
C ASP A 373 14.94 -15.63 -3.56
N VAL A 374 16.14 -16.06 -3.14
CA VAL A 374 17.40 -15.50 -3.67
C VAL A 374 17.70 -15.95 -5.10
N ASP A 375 17.28 -17.14 -5.50
CA ASP A 375 17.64 -17.74 -6.79
C ASP A 375 16.67 -17.31 -7.89
N GLN A 376 15.42 -17.00 -7.54
CA GLN A 376 14.39 -16.63 -8.51
C GLN A 376 13.39 -15.61 -7.97
N LYS A 377 12.84 -14.80 -8.88
CA LYS A 377 11.65 -14.01 -8.60
C LYS A 377 10.46 -14.94 -8.31
N THR A 378 9.74 -14.70 -7.22
CA THR A 378 8.53 -15.47 -6.86
C THR A 378 7.26 -14.73 -7.28
N ILE A 379 6.10 -15.38 -7.12
CA ILE A 379 4.81 -14.70 -7.32
C ILE A 379 4.50 -13.65 -6.25
N PHE A 380 5.21 -13.63 -5.12
CA PHE A 380 5.01 -12.65 -4.05
C PHE A 380 6.06 -11.54 -4.05
N ASP A 381 7.09 -11.66 -4.90
CA ASP A 381 8.12 -10.64 -5.09
C ASP A 381 7.48 -9.33 -5.60
N PRO A 382 7.63 -8.21 -4.88
CA PRO A 382 6.97 -6.95 -5.23
C PRO A 382 7.67 -6.19 -6.35
N CYS A 383 8.88 -6.57 -6.75
CA CYS A 383 9.65 -5.79 -7.73
C CYS A 383 9.00 -5.83 -9.13
N PRO A 384 9.29 -4.85 -9.99
CA PRO A 384 8.80 -4.84 -11.37
C PRO A 384 9.43 -5.93 -12.24
N VAL A 385 8.92 -6.06 -13.47
CA VAL A 385 9.45 -6.99 -14.48
C VAL A 385 10.96 -6.78 -14.68
N GLY A 386 11.73 -7.86 -14.67
CA GLY A 386 13.19 -7.84 -14.84
C GLY A 386 13.96 -7.51 -13.57
N TYR A 387 13.28 -7.40 -12.43
CA TYR A 387 13.88 -7.13 -11.13
C TYR A 387 13.29 -8.04 -10.03
N LYS A 388 14.07 -8.33 -8.99
CA LYS A 388 13.66 -9.12 -7.82
C LYS A 388 14.18 -8.52 -6.52
N VAL A 389 13.66 -9.01 -5.40
CA VAL A 389 14.18 -8.70 -4.06
C VAL A 389 15.66 -9.12 -3.98
N PRO A 390 16.55 -8.28 -3.42
CA PRO A 390 17.98 -8.58 -3.35
C PRO A 390 18.30 -9.80 -2.50
N GLY A 391 19.41 -10.46 -2.84
CA GLY A 391 19.98 -11.55 -2.04
C GLY A 391 20.58 -11.07 -0.71
N THR A 392 20.90 -12.03 0.15
CA THR A 392 21.40 -11.80 1.51
C THR A 392 22.78 -11.16 1.58
N ASP A 393 23.52 -11.14 0.48
CA ASP A 393 24.90 -10.67 0.36
C ASP A 393 25.03 -9.22 -0.12
N MET A 394 23.91 -8.57 -0.46
CA MET A 394 23.85 -7.22 -1.04
C MET A 394 24.74 -6.21 -0.28
N TRP A 395 24.60 -6.13 1.04
CA TRP A 395 25.39 -5.24 1.91
C TRP A 395 26.48 -5.96 2.72
N GLY A 396 27.12 -6.99 2.13
CA GLY A 396 28.42 -7.48 2.59
C GLY A 396 28.44 -8.63 3.59
N ILE A 397 27.44 -9.52 3.53
CA ILE A 397 27.36 -10.70 4.40
C ILE A 397 27.54 -12.01 3.62
N PRO A 398 28.43 -12.91 4.08
CA PRO A 398 28.38 -14.32 3.71
C PRO A 398 27.17 -15.01 4.35
N SER A 399 26.44 -15.82 3.58
CA SER A 399 25.31 -16.63 4.05
C SER A 399 25.58 -17.29 5.43
N GLY A 400 24.64 -17.14 6.37
CA GLY A 400 24.70 -17.74 7.71
C GLY A 400 25.33 -16.90 8.83
N ASN A 401 25.81 -15.68 8.57
CA ASN A 401 26.35 -14.81 9.64
C ASN A 401 25.31 -13.80 10.16
N LYS A 402 24.64 -14.17 11.26
CA LYS A 402 23.46 -13.49 11.85
C LYS A 402 23.78 -12.26 12.72
N SER A 403 25.04 -11.83 12.82
CA SER A 403 25.43 -10.76 13.77
C SER A 403 26.54 -9.84 13.24
N VAL A 404 26.66 -9.70 11.91
CA VAL A 404 27.67 -8.80 11.34
C VAL A 404 27.27 -7.36 11.60
N LYS A 405 28.02 -6.73 12.51
CA LYS A 405 28.06 -5.28 12.63
C LYS A 405 28.79 -4.72 11.41
N THR A 406 28.07 -4.03 10.54
CA THR A 406 28.60 -3.39 9.33
C THR A 406 28.88 -1.90 9.53
N GLY A 407 28.53 -1.35 10.70
CA GLY A 407 28.79 0.04 11.08
C GLY A 407 28.91 0.25 12.60
N GLY A 408 29.70 1.25 13.00
CA GLY A 408 30.02 1.65 14.36
C GLY A 408 29.29 2.88 14.93
N ALA A 409 29.82 3.45 16.02
CA ALA A 409 29.40 4.77 16.54
C ALA A 409 29.78 5.88 15.54
N VAL A 410 29.17 7.08 15.63
CA VAL A 410 29.36 8.12 14.60
C VAL A 410 30.82 8.51 14.42
N GLU A 411 31.55 8.65 15.52
CA GLU A 411 32.97 8.97 15.56
C GLU A 411 33.88 7.88 14.96
N GLU A 412 33.37 6.67 14.77
CA GLU A 412 34.12 5.54 14.18
C GLU A 412 34.01 5.52 12.64
N TYR A 413 33.11 6.32 12.03
CA TYR A 413 33.03 6.44 10.57
C TYR A 413 33.92 7.57 10.06
N ALA A 414 34.54 7.34 8.91
CA ALA A 414 35.25 8.38 8.17
C ALA A 414 34.27 9.13 7.26
N GLU A 415 34.32 10.46 7.25
CA GLU A 415 33.45 11.30 6.43
C GLU A 415 33.66 11.09 4.92
N ASP A 416 34.86 10.70 4.52
CA ASP A 416 35.24 10.41 3.14
C ASP A 416 34.95 8.94 2.72
N GLY A 417 34.37 8.14 3.62
CA GLY A 417 34.09 6.73 3.39
C GLY A 417 35.32 5.81 3.45
N THR A 418 36.47 6.31 3.91
CA THR A 418 37.72 5.54 3.97
C THR A 418 37.87 4.70 5.24
N ALA A 419 36.85 4.65 6.11
CA ALA A 419 36.89 3.83 7.31
C ALA A 419 37.24 2.37 6.93
N GLU A 420 38.43 1.91 7.35
CA GLU A 420 38.90 0.56 7.04
C GLU A 420 37.96 -0.50 7.64
N GLN A 421 37.33 -0.17 8.78
CA GLN A 421 36.53 -1.10 9.56
C GLN A 421 35.07 -1.25 9.09
N TRP A 422 34.47 -0.21 8.52
CA TRP A 422 33.02 -0.17 8.24
C TRP A 422 32.72 0.00 6.76
N SER A 423 31.65 -0.65 6.28
CA SER A 423 31.27 -0.61 4.85
C SER A 423 30.33 0.55 4.49
N TRP A 424 29.97 1.37 5.47
CA TRP A 424 29.06 2.51 5.35
C TRP A 424 29.78 3.81 5.70
N ASN A 425 29.39 4.90 5.02
CA ASN A 425 29.86 6.23 5.37
C ASN A 425 29.16 6.75 6.63
N VAL A 426 29.67 7.89 7.15
CA VAL A 426 29.01 8.65 8.20
C VAL A 426 27.56 8.96 7.81
N LEU A 427 26.68 8.98 8.81
CA LEU A 427 25.33 9.45 8.65
C LEU A 427 25.34 10.88 8.12
N LYS A 428 24.57 11.14 7.06
CA LYS A 428 24.34 12.49 6.57
C LYS A 428 22.97 12.57 5.92
N GLN A 429 22.25 13.68 6.12
CA GLN A 429 21.02 13.97 5.39
C GLN A 429 19.93 12.89 5.57
N ALA A 430 19.82 12.36 6.80
CA ALA A 430 18.90 11.27 7.15
C ALA A 430 19.09 10.01 6.29
N GLY A 431 20.35 9.59 6.10
CA GLY A 431 20.70 8.37 5.40
C GLY A 431 22.19 8.06 5.46
N ARG A 432 22.60 7.01 4.76
CA ARG A 432 23.99 6.58 4.64
C ARG A 432 24.32 6.20 3.21
N VAL A 433 25.61 6.27 2.88
CA VAL A 433 26.15 5.84 1.59
C VAL A 433 26.90 4.53 1.76
N TRP A 434 26.65 3.58 0.88
CA TRP A 434 27.45 2.36 0.76
C TRP A 434 28.78 2.68 0.09
N LYS A 435 29.90 2.46 0.78
CA LYS A 435 31.19 3.03 0.37
C LYS A 435 31.74 2.46 -0.94
N TYR A 436 31.37 1.23 -1.29
CA TYR A 436 31.95 0.53 -2.44
C TYR A 436 31.32 0.94 -3.77
N THR A 437 30.11 1.50 -3.75
CA THR A 437 29.36 1.86 -4.97
C THR A 437 28.88 3.30 -4.97
N GLY A 438 28.86 3.96 -3.81
CA GLY A 438 28.31 5.31 -3.66
C GLY A 438 26.79 5.35 -3.54
N ASP A 439 26.14 4.20 -3.38
CA ASP A 439 24.68 4.12 -3.23
C ASP A 439 24.20 4.79 -1.95
N TYR A 440 23.37 5.82 -2.07
CA TYR A 440 22.69 6.45 -0.93
C TYR A 440 21.43 5.67 -0.54
N TYR A 441 21.23 5.46 0.76
CA TYR A 441 20.09 4.79 1.36
C TYR A 441 19.42 5.71 2.40
N PRO A 442 18.18 6.16 2.17
CA PRO A 442 17.46 7.01 3.12
C PRO A 442 16.96 6.25 4.36
N MET A 443 16.91 6.95 5.50
CA MET A 443 16.27 6.57 6.76
C MET A 443 14.79 6.96 6.73
N VAL A 444 13.97 6.11 6.13
CA VAL A 444 12.53 6.35 5.99
C VAL A 444 11.72 5.88 7.19
N GLY A 445 12.33 5.18 8.15
CA GLY A 445 11.62 4.50 9.22
C GLY A 445 10.99 3.18 8.78
N ASN A 446 9.92 2.77 9.45
CA ASN A 446 9.10 1.61 9.10
C ASN A 446 7.61 1.82 9.43
N VAL A 447 6.78 0.89 8.98
CA VAL A 447 5.41 0.70 9.47
C VAL A 447 5.42 -0.44 10.47
N TYR A 448 5.01 -0.16 11.70
CA TYR A 448 4.85 -1.14 12.77
C TYR A 448 3.93 -0.56 13.85
N TYR A 449 2.69 -1.04 13.93
CA TYR A 449 1.78 -0.55 14.95
C TYR A 449 2.26 -0.95 16.36
N SER A 450 2.60 0.05 17.18
CA SER A 450 2.98 -0.15 18.57
C SER A 450 1.85 0.27 19.49
N SER A 451 1.26 -0.69 20.21
CA SER A 451 0.22 -0.38 21.21
C SER A 451 0.73 0.44 22.40
N LEU A 452 2.05 0.49 22.61
CA LEU A 452 2.67 1.25 23.70
C LEU A 452 2.68 2.75 23.43
N ASN A 453 2.95 3.16 22.17
CA ASN A 453 3.05 4.56 21.78
C ASN A 453 1.91 5.01 20.86
N ASN A 454 1.03 4.08 20.48
CA ASN A 454 -0.07 4.28 19.52
C ASN A 454 0.38 4.92 18.19
N THR A 455 1.60 4.56 17.75
CA THR A 455 2.19 5.02 16.48
C THR A 455 2.14 3.89 15.46
N VAL A 456 1.82 4.23 14.21
CA VAL A 456 1.83 3.31 13.06
C VAL A 456 3.18 3.36 12.36
N HIS A 457 3.62 4.56 12.01
CA HIS A 457 4.95 4.81 11.45
C HIS A 457 5.94 5.05 12.59
N ASN A 458 7.19 4.64 12.41
CA ASN A 458 8.23 4.81 13.41
C ASN A 458 9.58 5.11 12.75
N TYR A 459 10.45 5.81 13.48
CA TYR A 459 11.84 6.11 13.12
C TYR A 459 12.05 6.86 11.80
N THR A 460 11.04 7.60 11.32
CA THR A 460 11.21 8.44 10.14
C THR A 460 12.37 9.42 10.35
N SER A 461 13.31 9.47 9.41
CA SER A 461 14.59 10.21 9.49
C SER A 461 15.63 9.67 10.48
N GLY A 462 15.30 8.71 11.34
CA GLY A 462 16.17 8.21 12.40
C GLY A 462 16.71 6.79 12.21
N GLU A 463 16.01 5.96 11.46
CA GLU A 463 16.45 4.60 11.17
C GLU A 463 16.03 4.17 9.76
N ALA A 464 16.80 3.28 9.16
CA ALA A 464 16.47 2.65 7.90
C ALA A 464 16.33 1.14 8.07
N PHE A 465 15.41 0.58 7.29
CA PHE A 465 15.16 -0.85 7.25
C PHE A 465 15.08 -1.26 5.78
N TYR A 466 15.85 -2.27 5.39
CA TYR A 466 15.86 -2.82 4.04
C TYR A 466 15.77 -4.34 4.03
N TRP A 467 14.86 -4.86 3.20
CA TRP A 467 14.66 -6.30 3.05
C TRP A 467 15.66 -6.95 2.10
N THR A 468 15.97 -8.21 2.41
CA THR A 468 16.56 -9.18 1.48
C THR A 468 15.65 -10.41 1.37
N ALA A 469 15.83 -11.16 0.29
CA ALA A 469 15.24 -12.47 0.08
C ALA A 469 15.95 -13.52 0.95
N GLN A 470 15.33 -14.69 1.10
CA GLN A 470 15.84 -15.74 1.98
C GLN A 470 16.71 -16.77 1.21
N HIS A 471 17.85 -17.15 1.80
CA HIS A 471 18.89 -17.94 1.13
C HIS A 471 18.74 -19.48 1.24
N SER A 472 18.17 -20.03 2.32
CA SER A 472 17.93 -21.48 2.43
C SER A 472 16.77 -21.80 3.37
N THR A 473 16.20 -23.00 3.25
CA THR A 473 14.98 -23.44 3.97
C THR A 473 15.04 -24.87 4.53
N ASN A 474 16.21 -25.37 4.94
CA ASN A 474 16.37 -26.73 5.49
C ASN A 474 17.35 -26.92 6.66
N SER A 475 17.71 -25.91 7.47
CA SER A 475 18.63 -26.15 8.61
C SER A 475 18.07 -25.84 10.01
N GLY A 476 16.83 -25.35 10.13
CA GLY A 476 16.30 -24.89 11.43
C GLY A 476 16.99 -23.61 11.94
N ASP A 477 17.76 -22.95 11.06
CA ASP A 477 18.59 -21.77 11.35
C ASP A 477 18.48 -20.71 10.23
N GLU A 478 17.46 -20.76 9.39
CA GLU A 478 17.34 -19.86 8.23
C GLU A 478 16.22 -18.86 8.38
N GLU A 479 16.62 -17.61 8.34
CA GLU A 479 15.81 -16.48 8.76
C GLU A 479 15.91 -15.47 7.64
N ASN A 480 14.77 -14.97 7.16
CA ASN A 480 14.75 -13.82 6.28
C ASN A 480 15.57 -12.67 6.90
N TYR A 481 16.42 -12.00 6.14
CA TYR A 481 17.30 -10.96 6.70
C TYR A 481 16.81 -9.56 6.35
N ARG A 482 17.03 -8.64 7.29
CA ARG A 482 17.00 -7.21 7.01
C ARG A 482 18.33 -6.58 7.36
N PHE A 483 18.67 -5.57 6.58
CA PHE A 483 19.70 -4.63 6.97
C PHE A 483 19.05 -3.41 7.62
N THR A 484 19.59 -3.00 8.77
CA THR A 484 19.16 -1.80 9.47
C THR A 484 20.35 -0.98 9.92
N PHE A 485 20.14 0.33 9.94
CA PHE A 485 21.10 1.26 10.48
C PHE A 485 20.41 2.50 11.02
N ASN A 486 21.02 3.05 12.06
CA ASN A 486 20.69 4.34 12.64
C ASN A 486 22.01 5.16 12.79
N PRO A 487 22.03 6.29 13.50
CA PRO A 487 23.27 7.05 13.70
C PRO A 487 24.36 6.26 14.44
N ASN A 488 23.98 5.39 15.37
CA ASN A 488 24.89 4.73 16.31
C ASN A 488 25.41 3.35 15.87
N TRP A 489 24.75 2.72 14.90
CA TRP A 489 25.13 1.39 14.44
C TRP A 489 24.51 1.06 13.08
N GLY A 490 25.09 0.07 12.42
CA GLY A 490 24.48 -0.64 11.30
C GLY A 490 24.79 -2.12 11.43
N TYR A 491 23.79 -2.97 11.30
CA TYR A 491 23.98 -4.41 11.29
C TYR A 491 22.87 -5.10 10.50
N TYR A 492 23.15 -6.33 10.13
CA TYR A 492 22.12 -7.24 9.67
C TYR A 492 21.56 -8.03 10.83
N GLU A 493 20.26 -8.24 10.76
CA GLU A 493 19.56 -9.07 11.70
C GLU A 493 18.49 -9.88 11.00
N LEU A 494 17.95 -10.78 11.81
CA LEU A 494 16.84 -11.62 11.44
C LEU A 494 15.63 -10.72 11.30
N GLY A 495 15.16 -10.63 10.08
CA GLY A 495 13.84 -10.17 9.79
C GLY A 495 12.84 -11.08 10.47
N ALA A 496 11.93 -10.52 11.23
CA ALA A 496 10.73 -11.25 11.53
C ALA A 496 9.62 -10.81 10.54
N PRO A 497 8.79 -11.74 10.02
CA PRO A 497 7.84 -11.40 8.96
C PRO A 497 6.86 -10.28 9.32
N ASN A 498 6.60 -10.07 10.61
CA ASN A 498 5.73 -9.02 11.13
C ASN A 498 6.25 -7.59 10.99
N PHE A 499 7.51 -7.40 10.57
CA PHE A 499 8.07 -6.07 10.29
C PHE A 499 7.82 -5.65 8.86
N SER A 500 7.98 -4.35 8.60
CA SER A 500 8.11 -3.83 7.25
C SER A 500 9.43 -3.12 7.04
N ALA A 501 9.85 -3.09 5.79
CA ALA A 501 11.09 -2.46 5.35
C ALA A 501 10.96 -2.07 3.88
N GLN A 502 11.86 -1.20 3.42
CA GLN A 502 11.96 -0.87 2.00
C GLN A 502 12.66 -1.99 1.23
N ILE A 503 12.51 -1.97 -0.08
CA ILE A 503 13.22 -2.85 -1.00
C ILE A 503 13.95 -1.98 -2.02
N ARG A 504 15.25 -2.25 -2.20
CA ARG A 504 16.01 -1.78 -3.35
C ARG A 504 16.26 -2.97 -4.25
N CYS A 505 15.42 -3.11 -5.28
CA CYS A 505 15.42 -4.29 -6.12
C CYS A 505 16.73 -4.43 -6.92
N VAL A 506 17.03 -5.66 -7.32
CA VAL A 506 18.16 -6.01 -8.17
C VAL A 506 17.67 -6.66 -9.46
N LYS A 507 18.48 -6.67 -10.52
CA LYS A 507 18.15 -7.41 -11.75
C LYS A 507 17.92 -8.89 -11.46
N GLU A 508 16.93 -9.47 -12.15
CA GLU A 508 16.59 -10.91 -12.08
C GLU A 508 17.74 -11.84 -12.49
#